data_AF-A0A2T9YUS1-F1
#
_entry.id   AF-A0A2T9YUS1-F1
#
_cell.length_a   1.000
_cell.length_b   1.000
_cell.length_c   1.000
_cell.angle_alpha   90.00
_cell.angle_beta   90.00
_cell.angle_gamma   90.00
#
_symmetry.space_group_name_H-M   'P 1'
#
loop_
_entity.id
_entity.type
_entity.pdbx_description
1 polymer ?
#
loop_
_entity_poly.entity_id
_entity_poly.type
_entity_poly.pdbx_seq_one_letter_code
_entity_poly.pdbx_strand_id
1 'polypeptide(L)'
;MEPAPVTRFRKYLQIKTVQPTPDYAACTEFLIEQAKEIGLEVTPNVNFLEFCQYLKDLAAKNDVKIEFLAKTTENPITEYSESDPFMASLLRTLKKHNKKPRHIIMPAATDARFVRRAGIPAVGINPMLNQKLMAHANNECIDESEYLAAIPFYEDLMIELANTL
;
A
#
# COMPACT_ATOMS: atom_id res chain seq x y z
N MET A 1 -17.98 -21.93 28.75
CA MET A 1 -16.85 -21.68 27.82
C MET A 1 -16.72 -20.16 27.68
N GLU A 2 -15.49 -19.61 27.68
CA GLU A 2 -15.29 -18.15 27.52
C GLU A 2 -15.82 -17.67 26.14
N PRO A 3 -16.50 -16.51 26.03
CA PRO A 3 -16.94 -15.99 24.74
C PRO A 3 -15.76 -15.65 23.82
N ALA A 4 -15.83 -16.03 22.54
CA ALA A 4 -14.75 -15.82 21.58
C ALA A 4 -14.22 -14.37 21.50
N PRO A 5 -15.06 -13.30 21.55
CA PRO A 5 -14.56 -11.93 21.60
C PRO A 5 -13.67 -11.63 22.81
N VAL A 6 -13.97 -12.22 23.98
CA VAL A 6 -13.18 -12.06 25.21
C VAL A 6 -11.84 -12.75 25.07
N THR A 7 -11.82 -13.99 24.54
CA THR A 7 -10.57 -14.71 24.26
C THR A 7 -9.67 -13.95 23.29
N ARG A 8 -10.22 -13.40 22.20
CA ARG A 8 -9.48 -12.59 21.24
C ARG A 8 -8.91 -11.32 21.85
N PHE A 9 -9.72 -10.59 22.63
CA PHE A 9 -9.27 -9.38 23.30
C PHE A 9 -8.14 -9.66 24.31
N ARG A 10 -8.24 -10.75 25.09
CA ARG A 10 -7.18 -11.18 26.01
C ARG A 10 -5.88 -11.50 25.27
N LYS A 11 -5.94 -12.18 24.12
CA LYS A 11 -4.76 -12.43 23.27
C LYS A 11 -4.14 -11.13 22.77
N TYR A 12 -4.96 -10.20 22.27
CA TYR A 12 -4.49 -8.89 21.81
C TYR A 12 -3.75 -8.11 22.91
N LEU A 13 -4.30 -8.09 24.14
CA LEU A 13 -3.68 -7.39 25.27
C LEU A 13 -2.32 -7.98 25.71
N GLN A 14 -2.00 -9.21 25.33
CA GLN A 14 -0.69 -9.82 25.58
C GLN A 14 0.39 -9.31 24.62
N ILE A 15 -0.01 -8.63 23.53
CA ILE A 15 0.90 -8.04 22.56
C ILE A 15 1.33 -6.66 23.06
N LYS A 16 2.64 -6.45 23.18
CA LYS A 16 3.19 -5.18 23.67
C LYS A 16 3.09 -4.11 22.58
N THR A 17 2.00 -3.36 22.49
CA THR A 17 1.83 -2.29 21.49
C THR A 17 2.18 -0.89 22.02
N VAL A 18 2.57 -0.79 23.29
CA VAL A 18 2.88 0.47 23.99
C VAL A 18 4.38 0.78 23.95
N GLN A 19 4.70 2.05 23.73
CA GLN A 19 6.05 2.61 23.80
C GLN A 19 6.74 2.33 25.15
N PRO A 20 8.08 2.31 25.24
CA PRO A 20 9.07 2.71 24.22
C PRO A 20 9.55 1.60 23.28
N THR A 21 9.20 0.34 23.55
CA THR A 21 9.64 -0.82 22.75
C THR A 21 8.44 -1.68 22.37
N PRO A 22 7.57 -1.18 21.47
CA PRO A 22 6.41 -1.92 21.02
C PRO A 22 6.80 -3.01 20.00
N ASP A 23 6.05 -4.10 20.03
CA ASP A 23 6.04 -5.16 19.03
C ASP A 23 4.85 -4.97 18.08
N TYR A 24 5.01 -4.02 17.14
CA TYR A 24 4.00 -3.79 16.11
C TYR A 24 3.92 -4.92 15.08
N ALA A 25 4.99 -5.73 14.95
CA ALA A 25 4.98 -6.87 14.03
C ALA A 25 3.99 -7.94 14.50
N ALA A 26 4.08 -8.38 15.75
CA ALA A 26 3.14 -9.35 16.32
C ALA A 26 1.70 -8.82 16.34
N CYS A 27 1.51 -7.52 16.60
CA CYS A 27 0.20 -6.88 16.54
C CYS A 27 -0.39 -6.92 15.12
N THR A 28 0.44 -6.60 14.13
CA THR A 28 0.05 -6.62 12.72
C THR A 28 -0.32 -8.03 12.28
N GLU A 29 0.49 -9.03 12.63
CA GLU A 29 0.20 -10.44 12.35
C GLU A 29 -1.13 -10.89 12.95
N PHE A 30 -1.37 -10.59 14.24
CA PHE A 30 -2.64 -10.89 14.90
C PHE A 30 -3.82 -10.26 14.16
N LEU A 31 -3.76 -8.96 13.84
CA LEU A 31 -4.85 -8.27 13.16
C LEU A 31 -5.09 -8.78 11.74
N ILE A 32 -4.03 -9.15 11.01
CA ILE A 32 -4.13 -9.78 9.69
C ILE A 32 -4.82 -11.15 9.79
N GLU A 33 -4.48 -11.97 10.78
CA GLU A 33 -5.15 -13.26 11.01
C GLU A 33 -6.63 -13.08 11.34
N GLN A 34 -6.96 -12.09 12.17
CA GLN A 34 -8.36 -11.75 12.46
C GLN A 34 -9.10 -11.32 11.19
N ALA A 35 -8.50 -10.47 10.36
CA ALA A 35 -9.09 -10.04 9.09
C ALA A 35 -9.32 -11.22 8.14
N LYS A 36 -8.35 -12.14 8.04
CA LYS A 36 -8.46 -13.37 7.24
C LYS A 36 -9.61 -14.26 7.69
N GLU A 37 -9.75 -14.47 9.00
CA GLU A 37 -10.82 -15.28 9.60
C GLU A 37 -12.22 -14.80 9.17
N ILE A 38 -12.38 -13.49 8.95
CA ILE A 38 -13.63 -12.87 8.53
C ILE A 38 -13.60 -12.33 7.09
N GLY A 39 -12.67 -12.77 6.25
CA GLY A 39 -12.64 -12.42 4.82
C GLY A 39 -12.49 -10.92 4.51
N LEU A 40 -11.82 -10.14 5.38
CA LEU A 40 -11.55 -8.71 5.18
C LEU A 40 -10.25 -8.42 4.40
N GLU A 41 -9.74 -9.39 3.65
CA GLU A 41 -8.55 -9.18 2.82
C GLU A 41 -8.92 -8.33 1.59
N VAL A 42 -8.32 -7.14 1.48
CA VAL A 42 -8.49 -6.26 0.32
C VAL A 42 -7.19 -6.22 -0.46
N THR A 43 -7.12 -7.01 -1.54
CA THR A 43 -6.03 -6.96 -2.51
C THR A 43 -6.41 -6.08 -3.71
N PRO A 44 -5.47 -5.68 -4.57
CA PRO A 44 -5.81 -4.94 -5.78
C PRO A 44 -6.87 -5.63 -6.65
N ASN A 45 -6.92 -6.96 -6.63
CA ASN A 45 -7.80 -7.77 -7.48
C ASN A 45 -9.18 -8.04 -6.85
N VAL A 46 -9.44 -7.56 -5.64
CA VAL A 46 -10.77 -7.71 -5.01
C VAL A 46 -11.76 -6.81 -5.74
N ASN A 47 -12.89 -7.38 -6.16
CA ASN A 47 -14.00 -6.62 -6.68
C ASN A 47 -14.58 -5.75 -5.55
N PHE A 48 -14.38 -4.44 -5.65
CA PHE A 48 -14.77 -3.51 -4.61
C PHE A 48 -16.28 -3.50 -4.36
N LEU A 49 -17.10 -3.67 -5.39
CA LEU A 49 -18.56 -3.67 -5.26
C LEU A 49 -19.05 -4.93 -4.55
N GLU A 50 -18.49 -6.10 -4.90
CA GLU A 50 -18.78 -7.36 -4.20
C GLU A 50 -18.33 -7.29 -2.74
N PHE A 51 -17.17 -6.69 -2.47
CA PHE A 51 -16.70 -6.49 -1.10
C PHE A 51 -17.61 -5.53 -0.30
N CYS A 52 -18.05 -4.43 -0.89
CA CYS A 52 -19.03 -3.54 -0.25
C CYS A 52 -20.36 -4.25 0.01
N GLN A 53 -20.80 -5.15 -0.89
CA GLN A 53 -21.99 -5.94 -0.68
C GLN A 53 -21.80 -6.94 0.46
N TYR A 54 -20.68 -7.64 0.50
CA TYR A 54 -20.30 -8.51 1.61
C TYR A 54 -20.37 -7.78 2.97
N LEU A 55 -19.83 -6.56 3.05
CA LEU A 55 -19.89 -5.76 4.27
C LEU A 55 -21.33 -5.38 4.68
N LYS A 56 -22.21 -5.08 3.72
CA LYS A 56 -23.63 -4.82 3.99
C LYS A 56 -24.34 -6.07 4.51
N ASP A 57 -24.08 -7.22 3.90
CA ASP A 57 -24.67 -8.50 4.30
C ASP A 57 -24.19 -8.90 5.70
N LEU A 58 -22.90 -8.69 5.99
CA LEU A 58 -22.33 -8.91 7.31
C LEU A 58 -22.94 -8.00 8.37
N ALA A 59 -23.17 -6.72 8.05
CA ALA A 59 -23.82 -5.78 8.96
C ALA A 59 -25.27 -6.18 9.25
N ALA A 60 -26.05 -6.51 8.21
CA ALA A 60 -27.43 -6.97 8.35
C ALA A 60 -27.54 -8.26 9.17
N LYS A 61 -26.63 -9.22 8.95
CA LYS A 61 -26.57 -10.48 9.71
C LYS A 61 -26.36 -10.26 11.22
N ASN A 62 -25.68 -9.17 11.61
CA ASN A 62 -25.36 -8.86 12.99
C ASN A 62 -26.23 -7.74 13.58
N ASP A 63 -27.29 -7.30 12.88
CA ASP A 63 -28.16 -6.19 13.30
C ASP A 63 -27.39 -4.87 13.55
N VAL A 64 -26.42 -4.58 12.68
CA VAL A 64 -25.57 -3.37 12.75
C VAL A 64 -25.84 -2.47 11.55
N LYS A 65 -25.85 -1.15 11.78
CA LYS A 65 -25.89 -0.14 10.72
C LYS A 65 -24.49 0.11 10.15
N ILE A 66 -24.37 0.09 8.82
CA ILE A 66 -23.15 0.46 8.10
C ILE A 66 -23.40 1.67 7.19
N GLU A 67 -22.41 2.56 7.11
CA GLU A 67 -22.38 3.70 6.20
C GLU A 67 -21.00 3.79 5.54
N PHE A 68 -20.98 3.91 4.21
CA PHE A 68 -19.74 4.15 3.46
C PHE A 68 -19.55 5.65 3.26
N LEU A 69 -18.58 6.22 3.97
CA LEU A 69 -18.25 7.66 3.88
C LEU A 69 -17.66 8.04 2.51
N ALA A 70 -16.92 7.13 1.88
CA ALA A 70 -16.37 7.31 0.55
C ALA A 70 -17.07 6.36 -0.44
N LYS A 71 -17.72 6.94 -1.45
CA LYS A 71 -18.37 6.21 -2.54
C LYS A 71 -17.40 6.07 -3.70
N THR A 72 -16.47 5.14 -3.59
CA THR A 72 -15.65 4.70 -4.72
C THR A 72 -16.34 3.52 -5.37
N THR A 73 -16.34 3.44 -6.69
CA THR A 73 -16.88 2.29 -7.43
C THR A 73 -15.79 1.40 -8.00
N GLU A 74 -14.55 1.91 -8.04
CA GLU A 74 -13.45 1.26 -8.74
C GLU A 74 -12.13 1.39 -7.98
N ASN A 75 -11.32 0.33 -8.07
CA ASN A 75 -9.95 0.31 -7.59
C ASN A 75 -9.00 0.13 -8.78
N PRO A 76 -8.83 1.15 -9.64
CA PRO A 76 -8.03 1.03 -10.84
C PRO A 76 -6.58 0.67 -10.51
N ILE A 77 -6.04 -0.30 -11.22
CA ILE A 77 -4.65 -0.75 -11.11
C ILE A 77 -3.91 -0.20 -12.33
N THR A 78 -2.72 0.35 -12.11
CA THR A 78 -1.83 0.67 -13.23
C THR A 78 -1.14 -0.60 -13.68
N GLU A 79 -1.30 -0.95 -14.94
CA GLU A 79 -0.51 -2.01 -15.55
C GLU A 79 0.93 -1.53 -15.73
N TYR A 80 1.89 -2.34 -15.30
CA TYR A 80 3.31 -2.06 -15.43
C TYR A 80 3.85 -2.83 -16.65
N SER A 81 3.70 -2.24 -17.83
CA SER A 81 4.01 -2.89 -19.12
C SER A 81 4.81 -1.96 -20.02
N GLU A 82 5.72 -2.52 -20.83
CA GLU A 82 6.43 -1.79 -21.89
C GLU A 82 5.52 -1.33 -23.03
N SER A 83 4.27 -1.81 -23.09
CA SER A 83 3.28 -1.34 -24.06
C SER A 83 2.78 0.08 -23.76
N ASP A 84 2.85 0.51 -22.50
CA ASP A 84 2.58 1.90 -22.13
C ASP A 84 3.87 2.72 -22.31
N PRO A 85 3.85 3.80 -23.10
CA PRO A 85 5.06 4.52 -23.46
C PRO A 85 5.71 5.21 -22.25
N PHE A 86 4.93 5.65 -21.25
CA PHE A 86 5.47 6.26 -20.03
C PHE A 86 6.09 5.21 -19.10
N MET A 87 5.48 4.02 -18.99
CA MET A 87 6.07 2.89 -18.26
C MET A 87 7.33 2.37 -18.95
N ALA A 88 7.36 2.34 -20.27
CA ALA A 88 8.57 2.01 -21.04
C ALA A 88 9.70 3.01 -20.76
N SER A 89 9.40 4.30 -20.68
CA SER A 89 10.36 5.34 -20.28
C SER A 89 10.92 5.11 -18.89
N LEU A 90 10.05 4.83 -17.92
CA LEU A 90 10.49 4.46 -16.58
C LEU A 90 11.42 3.23 -16.57
N LEU A 91 11.08 2.19 -17.34
CA LEU A 91 11.89 0.98 -17.46
C LEU A 91 13.26 1.23 -18.11
N ARG A 92 13.33 2.11 -19.12
CA ARG A 92 14.61 2.55 -19.70
C ARG A 92 15.46 3.30 -18.70
N THR A 93 14.88 4.20 -17.90
CA THR A 93 15.60 4.91 -16.83
C THR A 93 16.13 3.94 -15.78
N LEU A 94 15.32 2.99 -15.32
CA LEU A 94 15.77 1.92 -14.41
C LEU A 94 16.97 1.16 -14.97
N LYS A 95 16.91 0.76 -16.24
CA LYS A 95 18.01 0.07 -16.93
C LYS A 95 19.27 0.94 -17.00
N LYS A 96 19.14 2.23 -17.36
CA LYS A 96 20.25 3.19 -17.45
C LYS A 96 21.00 3.32 -16.11
N HIS A 97 20.29 3.34 -14.99
CA HIS A 97 20.89 3.44 -13.66
C HIS A 97 21.24 2.08 -13.03
N ASN A 98 21.18 0.99 -13.80
CA ASN A 98 21.42 -0.38 -13.32
C ASN A 98 20.58 -0.73 -12.07
N LYS A 99 19.33 -0.27 -12.04
CA LYS A 99 18.38 -0.49 -10.94
C LYS A 99 17.43 -1.63 -11.33
N LYS A 100 17.28 -2.61 -10.43
CA LYS A 100 16.29 -3.70 -10.59
C LYS A 100 15.03 -3.32 -9.81
N PRO A 101 13.87 -3.15 -10.49
CA PRO A 101 12.65 -2.78 -9.79
C PRO A 101 12.18 -3.93 -8.89
N ARG A 102 11.72 -3.58 -7.69
CA ARG A 102 10.95 -4.48 -6.82
C ARG A 102 9.53 -3.97 -6.77
N HIS A 103 8.59 -4.72 -7.34
CA HIS A 103 7.18 -4.34 -7.32
C HIS A 103 6.60 -4.60 -5.93
N ILE A 104 5.97 -3.58 -5.37
CA ILE A 104 5.39 -3.62 -4.02
C ILE A 104 3.96 -3.10 -4.13
N ILE A 105 3.02 -3.88 -3.61
CA ILE A 105 1.70 -3.36 -3.26
C ILE A 105 1.88 -2.62 -1.95
N MET A 106 1.77 -1.30 -1.99
CA MET A 106 1.89 -0.49 -0.77
C MET A 106 0.77 -0.91 0.20
N PRO A 107 1.09 -1.24 1.47
CA PRO A 107 0.08 -1.60 2.47
C PRO A 107 -0.76 -0.40 2.93
N ALA A 108 -0.43 0.80 2.45
CA ALA A 108 -1.13 2.04 2.68
C ALA A 108 -1.62 2.65 1.35
N ALA A 109 -2.21 3.84 1.43
CA ALA A 109 -2.66 4.58 0.25
C ALA A 109 -1.69 5.71 -0.09
N THR A 110 -1.60 6.04 -1.38
CA THR A 110 -0.94 7.25 -1.89
C THR A 110 -1.92 8.05 -2.75
N ASP A 111 -1.59 9.29 -3.07
CA ASP A 111 -2.41 10.14 -3.95
C ASP A 111 -2.53 9.61 -5.38
N ALA A 112 -1.67 8.66 -5.78
CA ALA A 112 -1.80 7.93 -7.04
C ALA A 112 -3.16 7.21 -7.18
N ARG A 113 -3.89 6.95 -6.08
CA ARG A 113 -5.27 6.43 -6.16
C ARG A 113 -6.23 7.42 -6.84
N PHE A 114 -6.03 8.73 -6.65
CA PHE A 114 -6.87 9.75 -7.26
C PHE A 114 -6.51 9.94 -8.74
N VAL A 115 -5.22 9.93 -9.06
CA VAL A 115 -4.72 9.99 -10.44
C VAL A 115 -5.24 8.81 -11.27
N ARG A 116 -5.15 7.58 -10.74
CA ARG A 116 -5.70 6.39 -11.41
C ARG A 116 -7.22 6.45 -11.59
N ARG A 117 -7.96 6.98 -10.61
CA ARG A 117 -9.41 7.21 -10.73
C ARG A 117 -9.79 8.28 -11.75
N ALA A 118 -8.88 9.16 -12.11
CA ALA A 118 -9.04 10.10 -13.22
C ALA A 118 -8.72 9.46 -14.59
N GLY A 119 -8.41 8.16 -14.65
CA GLY A 119 -8.08 7.43 -15.87
C GLY A 119 -6.61 7.54 -16.29
N ILE A 120 -5.73 8.09 -15.44
CA ILE A 120 -4.32 8.28 -15.75
C ILE A 120 -3.49 7.18 -15.04
N PRO A 121 -2.71 6.37 -15.78
CA PRO A 121 -1.76 5.43 -15.19
C PRO A 121 -0.79 6.14 -14.24
N ALA A 122 -0.65 5.63 -13.02
CA ALA A 122 0.26 6.19 -12.03
C ALA A 122 0.94 5.10 -11.19
N VAL A 123 2.24 5.26 -10.97
CA VAL A 123 3.07 4.40 -10.11
C VAL A 123 3.92 5.28 -9.21
N GLY A 124 4.16 4.82 -7.97
CA GLY A 124 5.16 5.41 -7.10
C GLY A 124 6.51 4.74 -7.34
N ILE A 125 7.60 5.50 -7.27
CA ILE A 125 8.96 4.98 -7.36
C ILE A 125 9.84 5.58 -6.27
N ASN A 126 10.77 4.78 -5.76
CA ASN A 126 11.87 5.23 -4.94
C ASN A 126 13.16 4.57 -5.48
N PRO A 127 14.11 5.33 -6.04
CA PRO A 127 15.36 4.78 -6.55
C PRO A 127 16.45 4.58 -5.48
N MET A 128 16.24 5.08 -4.25
CA MET A 128 17.18 4.90 -3.13
C MET A 128 17.24 3.43 -2.70
N LEU A 129 18.44 2.94 -2.37
CA LEU A 129 18.66 1.55 -1.99
C LEU A 129 18.89 1.42 -0.48
N ASN A 130 18.56 0.24 0.06
CA ASN A 130 18.82 -0.15 1.46
C ASN A 130 18.22 0.77 2.54
N GLN A 131 17.34 1.70 2.17
CA GLN A 131 16.65 2.61 3.08
C GLN A 131 15.75 1.83 4.04
N LYS A 132 15.91 2.08 5.34
CA LYS A 132 15.00 1.56 6.36
C LYS A 132 13.63 2.24 6.22
N LEU A 133 12.56 1.46 6.31
CA LEU A 133 11.19 2.01 6.35
C LEU A 133 10.98 2.70 7.71
N MET A 134 11.06 4.03 7.73
CA MET A 134 10.89 4.86 8.92
C MET A 134 9.78 5.90 8.79
N ALA A 135 8.93 5.78 7.77
CA ALA A 135 7.77 6.65 7.61
C ALA A 135 6.92 6.63 8.89
N HIS A 136 6.64 7.81 9.45
CA HIS A 136 5.92 8.01 10.71
C HIS A 136 6.64 7.56 12.00
N ALA A 137 7.96 7.31 11.95
CA ALA A 137 8.75 7.01 13.15
C ALA A 137 9.25 8.31 13.85
N ASN A 138 9.52 8.23 15.15
CA ASN A 138 10.00 9.39 15.93
C ASN A 138 11.32 10.00 15.41
N ASN A 139 12.18 9.18 14.81
CA ASN A 139 13.46 9.58 14.24
C ASN A 139 13.48 9.30 12.73
N GLU A 140 12.38 9.61 12.04
CA GLU A 140 12.30 9.48 10.59
C GLU A 140 13.47 10.25 9.93
N CYS A 141 14.26 9.52 9.15
CA CYS A 141 15.38 10.06 8.40
C CYS A 141 15.65 9.22 7.15
N ILE A 142 16.46 9.77 6.25
CA ILE A 142 16.95 9.11 5.05
C ILE A 142 18.47 9.17 5.00
N ASP A 143 19.10 8.22 4.31
CA ASP A 143 20.54 8.25 4.07
C ASP A 143 20.86 9.35 3.04
N GLU A 144 21.60 10.39 3.48
CA GLU A 144 21.93 11.56 2.64
C GLU A 144 22.59 11.15 1.33
N SER A 145 23.54 10.21 1.37
CA SER A 145 24.23 9.71 0.18
C SER A 145 23.29 9.06 -0.82
N GLU A 146 22.28 8.33 -0.33
CA GLU A 146 21.29 7.67 -1.20
C GLU A 146 20.32 8.69 -1.78
N TYR A 147 19.92 9.70 -1.00
CA TYR A 147 19.12 10.81 -1.48
C TYR A 147 19.83 11.57 -2.62
N LEU A 148 21.11 11.92 -2.42
CA LEU A 148 21.90 12.60 -3.46
C LEU A 148 22.12 11.71 -4.68
N ALA A 149 22.37 10.40 -4.48
CA ALA A 149 22.54 9.44 -5.57
C ALA A 149 21.23 9.19 -6.36
N ALA A 150 20.07 9.49 -5.78
CA ALA A 150 18.77 9.40 -6.43
C ALA A 150 18.47 10.59 -7.36
N ILE A 151 19.12 11.74 -7.19
CA ILE A 151 18.82 12.95 -7.98
C ILE A 151 19.02 12.72 -9.49
N PRO A 152 20.18 12.19 -9.96
CA PRO A 152 20.38 11.96 -11.38
C PRO A 152 19.36 10.99 -11.99
N PHE A 153 18.86 10.03 -11.20
CA PHE A 153 17.79 9.13 -11.66
C PHE A 153 16.50 9.90 -11.97
N TYR A 154 16.10 10.82 -11.10
CA TYR A 154 14.90 11.62 -11.34
C TYR A 154 15.10 12.61 -12.49
N GLU A 155 16.27 13.22 -12.63
CA GLU A 155 16.61 14.07 -13.78
C GLU A 155 16.46 13.31 -15.09
N ASP A 156 17.08 12.14 -15.19
CA ASP A 156 17.00 11.28 -16.38
C ASP A 156 15.58 10.77 -16.63
N LEU A 157 14.81 10.48 -15.58
CA LEU A 157 13.41 10.06 -15.69
C LEU A 157 12.54 11.19 -16.26
N MET A 158 12.70 12.42 -15.77
CA MET A 158 11.98 13.58 -16.27
C MET A 158 12.29 13.85 -17.75
N ILE A 159 13.56 13.70 -18.16
CA ILE A 159 13.98 13.84 -19.56
C ILE A 159 13.36 12.74 -20.43
N GLU A 160 13.45 11.48 -20.03
CA GLU A 160 12.86 10.35 -20.76
C GLU A 160 11.34 10.53 -20.91
N LEU A 161 10.64 10.92 -19.85
CA LEU A 161 9.20 11.19 -19.87
C LEU A 161 8.84 12.36 -20.79
N ALA A 162 9.61 13.44 -20.78
CA ALA A 162 9.39 14.60 -21.66
C ALA A 162 9.55 14.23 -23.15
N ASN A 163 10.44 13.30 -23.46
CA ASN A 163 10.68 12.79 -24.82
C ASN A 163 9.71 11.67 -25.24
N THR A 164 8.79 11.27 -24.37
CA THR A 164 7.80 10.21 -24.63
C THR A 164 6.61 10.71 -25.46
N LEU A 165 6.47 12.02 -25.61
CA LEU A 165 5.39 12.71 -26.33
C LEU A 165 5.67 12.86 -27.83
#